data_AF-A0A6A5HPI8-F1
#
_entry.id   AF-A0A6A5HPI8-F1
#
_cell.length_a   1.000
_cell.length_b   1.000
_cell.length_c   1.000
_cell.angle_alpha   90.00
_cell.angle_beta   90.00
_cell.angle_gamma   90.00
#
_symmetry.space_group_name_H-M   'P 1'
#
loop_
_entity.id
_entity.type
_entity.pdbx_description
1 polymer ?
#
loop_
_entity_poly.entity_id
_entity_poly.type
_entity_poly.pdbx_seq_one_letter_code
_entity_poly.pdbx_strand_id
1 'polypeptide(L)'
;MSFKQFWLLFLITTSIISIVQCFPIPSQNPPNSPEQCLTKVNKMKNILHEIKLEQKRFRNVTIANMELFYEMCIDVTNCIDTIVMPDFLRGLLGIGTMFLKSACDEYGFNVGPFSKCMEKTKFDLTTLKNTTTDQQPRPKCELSDDEFSELQKFVQKECGDEVLKDMMRNEERVKSMLCLDK
;
A
#
# COMPACT_ATOMS: atom_id res chain seq x y z
N MET A 1 9.55 -9.34 -1.45
CA MET A 1 8.62 -9.85 -2.47
C MET A 1 8.78 -11.35 -2.68
N SER A 2 7.74 -12.14 -2.43
CA SER A 2 7.76 -13.61 -2.51
C SER A 2 7.45 -14.11 -3.93
N PHE A 3 7.99 -15.27 -4.34
CA PHE A 3 7.70 -15.94 -5.62
C PHE A 3 6.19 -16.11 -5.90
N LYS A 4 5.39 -16.23 -4.83
CA LYS A 4 3.93 -16.32 -4.91
C LYS A 4 3.27 -15.04 -5.44
N GLN A 5 3.74 -13.87 -5.02
CA GLN A 5 3.18 -12.57 -5.47
C GLN A 5 3.38 -12.33 -6.98
N PHE A 6 4.48 -12.86 -7.55
CA PHE A 6 4.80 -12.73 -8.98
C PHE A 6 3.88 -13.56 -9.88
N TRP A 7 3.62 -14.82 -9.51
CA TRP A 7 2.71 -15.70 -10.27
C TRP A 7 1.27 -15.17 -10.30
N LEU A 8 0.85 -14.53 -9.20
CA LEU A 8 -0.47 -13.92 -9.09
C LEU A 8 -0.63 -12.67 -9.96
N LEU A 9 0.38 -11.78 -10.02
CA LEU A 9 0.36 -10.64 -10.94
C LEU A 9 0.28 -11.09 -12.40
N PHE A 10 0.93 -12.21 -12.75
CA PHE A 10 0.81 -12.80 -14.08
C PHE A 10 -0.63 -13.25 -14.37
N LEU A 11 -1.28 -13.94 -13.42
CA LEU A 11 -2.69 -14.36 -13.54
C LEU A 11 -3.67 -13.20 -13.65
N ILE A 12 -3.44 -12.10 -12.94
CA ILE A 12 -4.26 -10.88 -13.04
C ILE A 12 -4.14 -10.29 -14.45
N THR A 13 -2.92 -10.19 -14.99
CA THR A 13 -2.72 -9.65 -16.34
C THR A 13 -3.40 -10.49 -17.41
N THR A 14 -3.34 -11.82 -17.33
CA THR A 14 -4.01 -12.71 -18.29
C THR A 14 -5.53 -12.67 -18.17
N SER A 15 -6.05 -12.46 -16.96
CA SER A 15 -7.49 -12.36 -16.70
C SER A 15 -8.06 -11.05 -17.27
N ILE A 16 -7.38 -9.92 -17.09
CA ILE A 16 -7.81 -8.62 -17.65
C ILE A 16 -7.83 -8.66 -19.18
N ILE A 17 -6.80 -9.25 -19.81
CA ILE A 17 -6.74 -9.40 -21.28
C ILE A 17 -7.96 -10.19 -21.79
N SER A 18 -8.34 -11.25 -21.09
CA SER A 18 -9.49 -12.08 -21.46
C SER A 18 -10.83 -11.34 -21.32
N ILE A 19 -10.95 -10.43 -20.35
CA ILE A 19 -12.16 -9.62 -20.13
C ILE A 19 -12.32 -8.57 -21.24
N VAL A 20 -11.22 -7.90 -21.63
CA VAL A 20 -11.23 -6.87 -22.68
C VAL A 20 -11.58 -7.46 -24.04
N GLN A 21 -11.21 -8.71 -24.32
CA GLN A 21 -11.46 -9.36 -25.61
C GLN A 21 -12.85 -10.01 -25.74
N CYS A 22 -13.54 -10.31 -24.63
CA CYS A 22 -14.79 -11.06 -24.67
C CYS A 22 -16.08 -10.26 -24.44
N PHE A 23 -16.01 -9.00 -23.98
CA PHE A 23 -17.21 -8.23 -23.65
C PHE A 23 -17.16 -6.80 -24.22
N PRO A 24 -18.00 -6.47 -25.23
CA PRO A 24 -18.24 -5.07 -25.59
C PRO A 24 -18.97 -4.40 -24.41
N ILE A 25 -18.34 -3.39 -23.83
CA ILE A 25 -18.86 -2.66 -22.67
C ILE A 25 -20.05 -1.80 -23.13
N PRO A 26 -21.22 -1.87 -22.45
CA PRO A 26 -22.35 -1.01 -22.78
C PRO A 26 -22.02 0.46 -22.53
N SER A 27 -22.60 1.32 -23.38
CA SER A 27 -22.45 2.78 -23.43
C SER A 27 -22.88 3.48 -22.13
N GLN A 28 -22.00 3.47 -21.14
CA GLN A 28 -21.95 4.47 -20.08
C GLN A 28 -20.48 4.82 -19.95
N ASN A 29 -20.09 6.05 -20.29
CA ASN A 29 -18.70 6.52 -20.16
C ASN A 29 -18.29 6.48 -18.68
N PRO A 30 -17.56 5.45 -18.21
CA PRO A 30 -17.01 5.47 -16.87
C PRO A 30 -15.81 6.44 -16.90
N PRO A 31 -15.39 7.03 -15.78
CA PRO A 31 -14.24 7.94 -15.76
C PRO A 31 -12.93 7.26 -16.22
N ASN A 32 -12.86 5.91 -16.17
CA ASN A 32 -11.76 5.12 -16.71
C ASN A 32 -12.28 3.96 -17.56
N SER A 33 -11.70 3.74 -18.76
CA SER A 33 -11.97 2.54 -19.55
C SER A 33 -11.07 1.36 -19.12
N PRO A 34 -11.48 0.09 -19.34
CA PRO A 34 -10.62 -1.07 -19.08
C PRO A 34 -9.26 -1.01 -19.78
N GLU A 35 -9.18 -0.42 -20.98
CA GLU A 35 -7.94 -0.22 -21.72
C GLU A 35 -6.99 0.76 -21.02
N GLN A 36 -7.54 1.84 -20.44
CA GLN A 36 -6.75 2.81 -19.66
C GLN A 36 -6.21 2.15 -18.38
N CYS A 37 -7.04 1.37 -17.67
CA CYS A 37 -6.58 0.64 -16.49
C CYS A 37 -5.54 -0.44 -16.84
N LEU A 38 -5.71 -1.17 -17.94
CA LEU A 38 -4.72 -2.14 -18.42
C LEU A 38 -3.37 -1.47 -18.74
N THR A 39 -3.40 -0.28 -19.33
CA THR A 39 -2.18 0.52 -19.57
C THR A 39 -1.46 0.88 -18.27
N LYS A 40 -2.20 1.29 -17.24
CA LYS A 40 -1.66 1.58 -15.90
C LYS A 40 -1.06 0.32 -15.24
N VAL A 41 -1.77 -0.81 -15.33
CA VAL A 41 -1.29 -2.11 -14.83
C VAL A 41 0.02 -2.51 -15.52
N ASN A 42 0.11 -2.36 -16.85
CA ASN A 42 1.32 -2.66 -17.60
C ASN A 42 2.50 -1.77 -17.20
N LYS A 43 2.27 -0.47 -16.98
CA LYS A 43 3.30 0.42 -16.45
C LYS A 43 3.79 -0.06 -15.08
N MET A 44 2.89 -0.41 -14.18
CA MET A 44 3.22 -0.87 -12.82
C MET A 44 4.01 -2.18 -12.84
N LYS A 45 3.69 -3.09 -13.75
CA LYS A 45 4.47 -4.31 -13.98
C LYS A 45 5.92 -4.00 -14.38
N ASN A 46 6.13 -2.99 -15.22
CA ASN A 46 7.49 -2.59 -15.62
C ASN A 46 8.28 -2.00 -14.44
N ILE A 47 7.66 -1.13 -13.63
CA ILE A 47 8.33 -0.55 -12.45
C ILE A 47 8.66 -1.62 -11.42
N LEU A 48 7.75 -2.57 -11.22
CA LEU A 48 8.00 -3.72 -10.36
C LEU A 48 9.16 -4.59 -10.86
N HIS A 49 9.30 -4.73 -12.18
CA HIS A 49 10.45 -5.41 -12.77
C HIS A 49 11.76 -4.69 -12.44
N GLU A 50 11.80 -3.36 -12.57
CA GLU A 50 12.97 -2.54 -12.21
C GLU A 50 13.32 -2.65 -10.72
N ILE A 51 12.33 -2.57 -9.82
CA ILE A 51 12.52 -2.80 -8.38
C ILE A 51 13.14 -4.16 -8.11
N LYS A 52 12.71 -5.20 -8.81
CA LYS A 52 13.25 -6.55 -8.66
C LYS A 52 14.70 -6.64 -9.16
N LEU A 53 15.04 -5.92 -10.24
CA LEU A 53 16.41 -5.85 -10.74
C LEU A 53 17.30 -5.12 -9.74
N GLU A 54 16.85 -4.00 -9.17
CA GLU A 54 17.57 -3.29 -8.11
C GLU A 54 17.75 -4.16 -6.86
N GLN A 55 16.69 -4.81 -6.39
CA GLN A 55 16.76 -5.69 -5.24
C GLN A 55 17.74 -6.85 -5.47
N LYS A 56 17.82 -7.40 -6.69
CA LYS A 56 18.81 -8.42 -7.04
C LYS A 56 20.24 -7.87 -7.09
N ARG A 57 20.41 -6.65 -7.61
CA ARG A 57 21.73 -6.06 -7.86
C ARG A 57 22.34 -5.44 -6.61
N PHE A 58 21.53 -4.77 -5.80
CA PHE A 58 21.96 -3.97 -4.66
C PHE A 58 21.49 -4.53 -3.31
N ARG A 59 20.70 -5.62 -3.31
CA ARG A 59 20.02 -6.18 -2.12
C ARG A 59 19.10 -5.20 -1.38
N ASN A 60 18.89 -4.01 -1.93
CA ASN A 60 18.02 -2.99 -1.40
C ASN A 60 17.29 -2.30 -2.55
N VAL A 61 16.16 -1.66 -2.23
CA VAL A 61 15.35 -0.90 -3.20
C VAL A 61 15.49 0.58 -2.83
N THR A 62 15.65 1.44 -3.82
CA THR A 62 15.75 2.88 -3.58
C THR A 62 14.39 3.46 -3.15
N ILE A 63 14.42 4.48 -2.27
CA ILE A 63 13.20 5.17 -1.81
C ILE A 63 12.41 5.72 -3.00
N ALA A 64 13.09 6.29 -3.99
CA ALA A 64 12.45 6.83 -5.20
C ALA A 64 11.65 5.77 -5.97
N ASN A 65 12.16 4.54 -6.09
CA ASN A 65 11.42 3.46 -6.75
C ASN A 65 10.28 2.92 -5.88
N MET A 66 10.45 2.91 -4.55
CA MET A 66 9.35 2.57 -3.64
C MET A 66 8.19 3.58 -3.75
N GLU A 67 8.49 4.89 -3.79
CA GLU A 67 7.51 5.96 -3.99
C GLU A 67 6.78 5.80 -5.32
N LEU A 68 7.54 5.64 -6.40
CA LEU A 68 7.00 5.50 -7.74
C LEU A 68 6.08 4.27 -7.86
N PHE A 69 6.45 3.15 -7.23
CA PHE A 69 5.60 1.98 -7.18
C PHE A 69 4.35 2.20 -6.35
N TYR A 70 4.46 2.80 -5.16
CA TYR A 70 3.32 3.09 -4.29
C TYR A 70 2.28 3.98 -4.98
N GLU A 71 2.71 5.06 -5.63
CA GLU A 71 1.82 5.98 -6.37
C GLU A 71 1.08 5.27 -7.51
N MET A 72 1.81 4.48 -8.32
CA MET A 72 1.17 3.74 -9.40
C MET A 72 0.26 2.61 -8.90
N CYS A 73 0.58 2.03 -7.75
CA CYS A 73 -0.23 1.00 -7.12
C CYS A 73 -1.59 1.56 -6.66
N ILE A 74 -1.61 2.76 -6.08
CA ILE A 74 -2.84 3.50 -5.76
C ILE A 74 -3.62 3.82 -7.04
N ASP A 75 -2.95 4.35 -8.07
CA ASP A 75 -3.60 4.74 -9.32
C ASP A 75 -4.25 3.54 -10.04
N VAL A 76 -3.57 2.40 -10.06
CA VAL A 76 -4.10 1.14 -10.61
C VAL A 76 -5.29 0.63 -9.80
N THR A 77 -5.19 0.63 -8.46
CA THR A 77 -6.27 0.15 -7.58
C THR A 77 -7.52 0.99 -7.76
N ASN A 78 -7.38 2.33 -7.74
CA ASN A 78 -8.48 3.26 -7.99
C ASN A 78 -9.07 3.07 -9.39
N CYS A 79 -8.23 2.84 -10.40
CA CYS A 79 -8.71 2.59 -11.76
C CYS A 79 -9.60 1.34 -11.80
N ILE A 80 -9.14 0.23 -11.25
CA ILE A 80 -9.88 -1.05 -11.25
C ILE A 80 -11.19 -0.96 -10.46
N ASP A 81 -11.17 -0.28 -9.30
CA ASP A 81 -12.37 -0.10 -8.46
C ASP A 81 -13.47 0.72 -9.17
N THR A 82 -13.10 1.55 -10.15
CA THR A 82 -14.04 2.36 -10.94
C THR A 82 -14.57 1.67 -12.21
N ILE A 83 -14.07 0.48 -12.57
CA ILE A 83 -14.53 -0.22 -13.77
C ILE A 83 -15.89 -0.88 -13.50
N VAL A 84 -16.87 -0.58 -14.37
CA VAL A 84 -18.17 -1.27 -14.38
C VAL A 84 -18.00 -2.63 -15.08
N MET A 85 -18.10 -3.72 -14.31
CA MET A 85 -17.95 -5.10 -14.82
C MET A 85 -19.00 -6.04 -14.22
N PRO A 86 -19.35 -7.14 -14.90
CA PRO A 86 -20.21 -8.19 -14.34
C PRO A 86 -19.66 -8.74 -13.01
N ASP A 87 -20.54 -9.05 -12.06
CA ASP A 87 -20.15 -9.43 -10.69
C ASP A 87 -19.20 -10.64 -10.62
N PHE A 88 -19.33 -11.60 -11.54
CA PHE A 88 -18.39 -12.73 -11.64
C PHE A 88 -16.95 -12.29 -11.93
N LEU A 89 -16.77 -11.35 -12.87
CA LEU A 89 -15.46 -10.80 -13.23
C LEU A 89 -14.93 -9.87 -12.14
N ARG A 90 -15.83 -9.17 -11.44
CA ARG A 90 -15.51 -8.36 -10.27
C ARG A 90 -14.94 -9.21 -9.13
N GLY A 91 -15.45 -10.43 -8.92
CA GLY A 91 -14.90 -11.37 -7.93
C GLY A 91 -13.47 -11.80 -8.24
N LEU A 92 -13.18 -12.18 -9.50
CA LEU A 92 -11.84 -12.55 -9.96
C LEU A 92 -10.84 -11.39 -9.87
N LEU A 93 -11.27 -10.18 -10.25
CA LEU A 93 -10.44 -8.99 -10.14
C LEU A 93 -10.27 -8.53 -8.69
N GLY A 94 -11.28 -8.72 -7.84
CA GLY A 94 -11.23 -8.41 -6.40
C GLY A 94 -10.14 -9.19 -5.66
N ILE A 95 -9.92 -10.46 -6.02
CA ILE A 95 -8.81 -11.25 -5.47
C ILE A 95 -7.47 -10.63 -5.92
N GLY A 96 -7.36 -10.26 -7.19
CA GLY A 96 -6.17 -9.64 -7.74
C GLY A 96 -5.83 -8.27 -7.14
N THR A 97 -6.84 -7.41 -6.98
CA THR A 97 -6.70 -6.09 -6.37
C THR A 97 -6.37 -6.17 -4.90
N MET A 98 -6.82 -7.19 -4.18
CA MET A 98 -6.46 -7.41 -2.78
C MET A 98 -4.95 -7.64 -2.59
N PHE A 99 -4.32 -8.42 -3.48
CA PHE A 99 -2.86 -8.61 -3.45
C PHE A 99 -2.09 -7.36 -3.86
N LEU A 100 -2.61 -6.63 -4.85
CA LEU A 100 -2.06 -5.34 -5.24
C LEU A 100 -2.08 -4.37 -4.08
N LYS A 101 -3.24 -4.23 -3.43
CA LYS A 101 -3.43 -3.39 -2.25
C LYS A 101 -2.47 -3.78 -1.13
N SER A 102 -2.32 -5.07 -0.82
CA SER A 102 -1.34 -5.54 0.16
C SER A 102 0.09 -5.15 -0.19
N ALA A 103 0.49 -5.21 -1.46
CA ALA A 103 1.80 -4.75 -1.89
C ALA A 103 1.90 -3.20 -1.84
N CYS A 104 0.84 -2.48 -2.19
CA CYS A 104 0.79 -1.02 -2.04
C CYS A 104 0.99 -0.63 -0.57
N ASP A 105 0.28 -1.28 0.36
CA ASP A 105 0.35 -1.03 1.79
C ASP A 105 1.77 -1.34 2.33
N GLU A 106 2.42 -2.38 1.79
CA GLU A 106 3.80 -2.73 2.17
C GLU A 106 4.79 -1.57 1.92
N TYR A 107 4.72 -0.95 0.74
CA TYR A 107 5.56 0.20 0.40
C TYR A 107 5.04 1.51 1.01
N GLY A 108 3.72 1.67 1.07
CA GLY A 108 3.04 2.85 1.61
C GLY A 108 3.39 3.13 3.06
N PHE A 109 3.63 2.11 3.87
CA PHE A 109 4.13 2.34 5.23
C PHE A 109 5.50 3.05 5.25
N ASN A 110 6.37 2.78 4.28
CA ASN A 110 7.72 3.36 4.25
C ASN A 110 7.78 4.73 3.56
N VAL A 111 6.92 4.97 2.57
CA VAL A 111 7.01 6.16 1.71
C VAL A 111 5.69 6.94 1.56
N GLY A 112 4.64 6.46 2.20
CA GLY A 112 3.31 7.05 2.15
C GLY A 112 3.16 8.27 3.06
N PRO A 113 1.95 8.85 3.08
CA PRO A 113 1.64 10.08 3.82
C PRO A 113 2.03 10.04 5.30
N PHE A 114 1.81 8.91 5.99
CA PHE A 114 2.21 8.76 7.39
C PHE A 114 3.73 8.85 7.56
N SER A 115 4.51 8.10 6.78
CA SER A 115 5.98 8.13 6.86
C SER A 115 6.54 9.53 6.63
N LYS A 116 6.03 10.21 5.59
CA LYS A 116 6.42 11.60 5.26
C LYS A 116 6.08 12.58 6.39
N CYS A 117 4.94 12.39 7.06
CA CYS A 117 4.56 13.18 8.23
C CYS A 117 5.56 12.97 9.39
N MET A 118 5.92 11.72 9.70
CA MET A 118 6.85 11.41 10.78
C MET A 118 8.25 11.98 10.51
N GLU A 119 8.74 11.86 9.27
CA GLU A 119 10.03 12.43 8.86
C GLU A 119 10.04 13.96 8.96
N LYS A 120 8.96 14.61 8.50
CA LYS A 120 8.83 16.07 8.54
C LYS A 120 8.75 16.62 9.96
N THR A 121 7.98 15.97 10.82
CA THR A 121 7.78 16.39 12.22
C THR A 121 8.96 16.01 13.11
N LYS A 122 9.86 15.13 12.62
CA LYS A 122 10.96 14.55 13.40
C LYS A 122 10.47 13.98 14.73
N PHE A 123 9.26 13.43 14.73
CA PHE A 123 8.63 12.94 15.94
C PHE A 123 9.40 11.74 16.48
N ASP A 124 9.85 11.86 17.72
CA ASP A 124 10.60 10.80 18.40
C ASP A 124 9.65 9.89 19.16
N LEU A 125 9.38 8.72 18.58
CA LEU A 125 8.56 7.67 19.18
C LEU A 125 9.13 7.13 20.48
N THR A 126 10.43 7.29 20.74
CA THR A 126 11.01 6.87 22.03
C THR A 126 10.59 7.79 23.18
N THR A 127 10.27 9.06 22.88
CA THR A 127 9.75 10.01 23.85
C THR A 127 8.34 9.61 24.31
N LEU A 128 7.50 9.17 23.38
CA LEU A 128 6.14 8.69 23.64
C LEU A 128 6.14 7.53 24.65
N LYS A 129 7.13 6.64 24.53
CA LYS A 129 7.28 5.47 25.40
C LYS A 129 7.83 5.76 26.80
N ASN A 130 8.54 6.89 26.96
CA ASN A 130 9.08 7.30 28.26
C ASN A 130 8.03 8.01 29.13
N THR A 131 6.93 8.48 28.53
CA THR A 131 5.85 9.18 29.23
C THR A 131 4.76 8.25 29.76
N THR A 132 4.56 7.08 29.15
CA THR A 132 3.57 6.07 29.56
C THR A 132 4.19 5.06 30.51
N THR A 133 3.96 5.27 31.81
CA THR A 133 4.33 4.33 32.86
C THR A 133 3.18 3.34 33.05
N ASP A 134 3.23 2.13 32.48
CA ASP A 134 2.79 0.92 33.23
C ASP A 134 3.05 -0.47 32.60
N GLN A 135 3.57 -1.32 33.50
CA GLN A 135 3.25 -2.73 33.79
C GLN A 135 2.42 -3.56 32.79
N GLN A 136 3.06 -4.24 31.82
CA GLN A 136 2.61 -5.54 31.27
C GLN A 136 3.73 -6.20 30.41
N PRO A 137 3.70 -7.53 30.19
CA PRO A 137 4.74 -8.24 29.45
C PRO A 137 4.48 -8.16 27.93
N ARG A 138 4.41 -6.95 27.37
CA ARG A 138 4.49 -6.76 25.90
C ARG A 138 5.97 -6.73 25.49
N PRO A 139 6.34 -7.07 24.25
CA PRO A 139 7.67 -6.81 23.75
C PRO A 139 8.00 -5.34 24.03
N LYS A 140 9.14 -5.03 24.65
CA LYS A 140 9.55 -3.65 24.99
C LYS A 140 9.67 -2.71 23.78
N CYS A 141 9.30 -3.14 22.57
CA CYS A 141 9.38 -2.39 21.33
C CYS A 141 8.02 -2.18 20.65
N GLU A 142 6.91 -2.71 21.17
CA GLU A 142 5.58 -2.41 20.62
C GLU A 142 4.92 -1.25 21.36
N LEU A 143 4.14 -0.44 20.65
CA LEU A 143 3.28 0.59 21.24
C LEU A 143 2.08 -0.06 21.93
N SER A 144 1.82 0.34 23.16
CA SER A 144 0.57 0.10 23.87
C SER A 144 -0.60 0.82 23.18
N ASP A 145 -1.83 0.45 23.55
CA ASP A 145 -3.02 1.07 22.98
C ASP A 145 -3.13 2.56 23.37
N ASP A 146 -2.64 2.93 24.56
CA ASP A 146 -2.58 4.32 25.02
C ASP A 146 -1.53 5.12 24.24
N GLU A 147 -0.31 4.58 24.07
CA GLU A 147 0.74 5.19 23.23
C GLU A 147 0.26 5.35 21.79
N PHE A 148 -0.38 4.33 21.23
CA PHE A 148 -0.94 4.40 19.89
C PHE A 148 -2.03 5.48 19.79
N SER A 149 -2.88 5.64 20.81
CA SER A 149 -3.88 6.71 20.85
C SER A 149 -3.26 8.11 20.92
N GLU A 150 -2.17 8.28 21.66
CA GLU A 150 -1.43 9.55 21.69
C GLU A 150 -0.80 9.86 20.33
N LEU A 151 -0.22 8.86 19.67
CA LEU A 151 0.30 8.99 18.31
C LEU A 151 -0.80 9.38 17.32
N GLN A 152 -1.99 8.79 17.41
CA GLN A 152 -3.15 9.17 16.58
C GLN A 152 -3.49 10.66 16.75
N LYS A 153 -3.60 11.14 17.99
CA LYS A 153 -3.91 12.55 18.29
C LYS A 153 -2.83 13.48 17.72
N PHE A 154 -1.57 13.10 17.87
CA PHE A 154 -0.45 13.85 17.30
C PHE A 154 -0.54 13.93 15.77
N VAL A 155 -0.68 12.79 15.09
CA VAL A 155 -0.76 12.71 13.63
C VAL A 155 -1.95 13.49 13.10
N GLN A 156 -3.12 13.35 13.73
CA GLN A 156 -4.31 14.11 13.34
C GLN A 156 -4.07 15.62 13.43
N LYS A 157 -3.46 16.07 14.53
CA LYS A 157 -3.22 17.48 14.80
C LYS A 157 -2.19 18.09 13.85
N GLU A 158 -1.07 17.41 13.63
CA GLU A 158 0.07 17.97 12.88
C GLU A 158 -0.01 17.70 11.37
N CYS A 159 -0.69 16.63 10.96
CA CYS A 159 -0.68 16.14 9.58
C CYS A 159 -2.08 15.96 8.96
N GLY A 160 -3.15 16.03 9.76
CA GLY A 160 -4.54 16.03 9.30
C GLY A 160 -5.16 14.64 9.13
N ASP A 161 -6.46 14.63 8.87
CA ASP A 161 -7.30 13.41 8.89
C ASP A 161 -6.93 12.39 7.81
N GLU A 162 -6.47 12.83 6.64
CA GLU A 162 -6.08 11.91 5.55
C GLU A 162 -4.82 11.11 5.91
N VAL A 163 -3.87 11.72 6.61
CA VAL A 163 -2.66 11.05 7.10
C VAL A 163 -3.02 10.10 8.25
N LEU A 164 -3.95 10.48 9.11
CA LEU A 164 -4.47 9.59 10.15
C LEU A 164 -5.13 8.35 9.53
N LYS A 165 -5.92 8.49 8.47
CA LYS A 165 -6.51 7.34 7.76
C LYS A 165 -5.44 6.41 7.19
N ASP A 166 -4.36 6.95 6.63
CA ASP A 166 -3.22 6.18 6.12
C ASP A 166 -2.49 5.42 7.23
N MET A 167 -2.27 6.06 8.39
CA MET A 167 -1.73 5.43 9.60
C MET A 167 -2.62 4.28 10.07
N MET A 168 -3.94 4.49 10.15
CA MET A 168 -4.88 3.47 10.63
C MET A 168 -4.98 2.25 9.70
N ARG A 169 -4.78 2.42 8.39
CA ARG A 169 -4.68 1.29 7.44
C ARG A 169 -3.49 0.38 7.74
N ASN A 170 -2.47 0.91 8.41
CA ASN A 170 -1.24 0.21 8.76
C ASN A 170 -1.08 -0.01 10.27
N GLU A 171 -2.18 0.00 11.05
CA GLU A 171 -2.18 0.00 12.53
C GLU A 171 -1.19 -1.01 13.15
N GLU A 172 -1.29 -2.29 12.80
CA GLU A 172 -0.42 -3.36 13.34
C GLU A 172 1.08 -3.06 13.11
N ARG A 173 1.39 -2.49 11.94
CA ARG A 173 2.77 -2.16 11.55
C ARG A 173 3.27 -0.89 12.22
N VAL A 174 2.39 0.09 12.43
CA VAL A 174 2.69 1.29 13.22
C VAL A 174 2.93 0.89 14.68
N LYS A 175 2.09 0.03 15.26
CA LYS A 175 2.26 -0.46 16.64
C LYS A 175 3.59 -1.19 16.85
N SER A 176 4.07 -1.90 15.83
CA SER A 176 5.33 -2.66 15.88
C SER A 176 6.53 -1.93 15.28
N MET A 177 6.41 -0.65 14.90
CA MET A 177 7.45 0.04 14.11
C MET A 177 8.80 0.12 14.82
N LEU A 178 8.80 0.23 16.16
CA LEU A 178 10.02 0.26 16.98
C LEU A 178 10.67 -1.14 17.16
N CYS A 179 9.97 -2.22 16.78
CA CYS A 179 10.54 -3.57 16.77
C CYS A 179 11.30 -3.87 15.46
N LEU A 180 11.08 -3.10 14.40
CA LEU A 180 11.67 -3.31 13.08
C LEU A 180 13.09 -2.71 12.94
N ASP A 181 13.50 -1.84 13.87
CA ASP A 181 14.83 -1.22 13.93
C ASP A 181 15.90 -2.11 14.64
N LYS A 182 15.63 -3.40 14.85
CA LYS A 182 16.55 -4.36 15.51
C LYS A 182 17.05 -5.47 14.61
#